data_AF-A0A960LJ01-F1
#
_entry.id   AF-A0A960LJ01-F1
#
_cell.length_a   1.000
_cell.length_b   1.000
_cell.length_c   1.000
_cell.angle_alpha   90.00
_cell.angle_beta   90.00
_cell.angle_gamma   90.00
#
_symmetry.space_group_name_H-M   'P 1'
#
loop_
_entity.id
_entity.type
_entity.pdbx_description
1 polymer ?
#
loop_
_entity_poly.entity_id
_entity_poly.type
_entity_poly.pdbx_seq_one_letter_code
_entity_poly.pdbx_strand_id
1 'polypeptide(L)'
;MIVAIGLAIAMGMILMPKDLDQIKGYPTELITTEESANLLKEMQVALDPKNTDAKVTLTEEQVNRYLNQRIAGDQGGPLGALVKYRGVYADLEPGFVELYLVRSVAGLPFTVSCRLTQKKSGYATVWRAGGGSIGRIRMGSKQFKPIIDAFLRLRVVCGDEMDAIKAMREVQFGDDQIVFAK
;
A
#
# COMPACT_ATOMS: atom_id res chain seq x y z
N MET A 1 -20.55 -13.84 30.15
CA MET A 1 -19.14 -13.56 30.53
C MET A 1 -18.16 -13.92 29.41
N ILE A 2 -18.25 -15.13 28.81
CA ILE A 2 -17.38 -15.58 27.70
C ILE A 2 -17.42 -14.63 26.49
N VAL A 3 -18.60 -14.11 26.12
CA VAL A 3 -18.75 -13.16 25.00
C VAL A 3 -17.99 -11.84 25.26
N ALA A 4 -17.99 -11.33 26.50
CA ALA A 4 -17.28 -10.10 26.86
C ALA A 4 -15.75 -10.27 26.81
N ILE A 5 -15.26 -11.44 27.24
CA ILE A 5 -13.83 -11.79 27.16
C ILE A 5 -13.39 -11.90 25.70
N GLY A 6 -14.18 -12.58 24.86
CA GLY A 6 -13.90 -12.68 23.42
C GLY A 6 -13.85 -11.32 22.73
N LEU A 7 -14.75 -10.40 23.07
CA LEU A 7 -14.78 -9.05 22.51
C LEU A 7 -13.58 -8.22 22.96
N ALA A 8 -13.18 -8.33 24.24
CA ALA A 8 -12.00 -7.66 24.77
C ALA A 8 -10.70 -8.15 24.10
N ILE A 9 -10.57 -9.46 23.87
CA ILE A 9 -9.43 -10.05 23.15
C ILE A 9 -9.39 -9.54 21.70
N ALA A 10 -10.54 -9.52 21.00
CA ALA A 10 -10.62 -8.99 19.65
C ALA A 10 -10.24 -7.50 19.59
N MET A 11 -10.71 -6.70 20.54
CA MET A 11 -10.37 -5.28 20.63
C MET A 11 -8.88 -5.07 20.92
N GLY A 12 -8.30 -5.89 21.80
CA GLY A 12 -6.85 -5.92 22.03
C GLY A 12 -6.05 -6.25 20.77
N MET A 13 -6.49 -7.23 19.97
CA MET A 13 -5.83 -7.58 18.71
C MET A 13 -5.92 -6.49 17.63
N ILE A 14 -6.99 -5.69 17.63
CA ILE A 14 -7.16 -4.54 16.71
C ILE A 14 -6.23 -3.39 17.11
N LEU A 15 -6.09 -3.14 18.41
CA LEU A 15 -5.29 -2.04 18.96
C LEU A 15 -3.80 -2.37 19.08
N MET A 16 -3.40 -3.63 18.96
CA MET A 16 -1.99 -4.00 18.90
C MET A 16 -1.41 -3.63 17.53
N PRO A 17 -0.27 -2.90 17.49
CA PRO A 17 0.41 -2.62 16.23
C PRO A 17 0.83 -3.95 15.59
N LYS A 18 0.62 -4.06 14.29
CA LYS A 18 1.22 -5.15 13.51
C LYS A 18 2.73 -4.91 13.49
N ASP A 19 3.50 -5.99 13.60
CA ASP A 19 4.93 -5.93 13.38
C ASP A 19 5.20 -5.67 11.89
N LEU A 20 5.93 -4.59 11.60
CA LEU A 20 6.27 -4.13 10.26
C LEU A 20 7.79 -4.00 10.09
N ASP A 21 8.58 -4.44 11.07
CA ASP A 21 10.04 -4.27 11.08
C ASP A 21 10.73 -5.07 9.96
N GLN A 22 10.03 -6.05 9.41
CA GLN A 22 10.44 -6.84 8.26
C GLN A 22 10.31 -6.10 6.91
N ILE A 23 9.56 -4.98 6.86
CA ILE A 23 9.32 -4.23 5.62
C ILE A 23 10.44 -3.20 5.41
N LYS A 24 11.08 -3.25 4.25
CA LYS A 24 12.18 -2.35 3.89
C LYS A 24 11.68 -0.92 3.74
N GLY A 25 12.39 0.00 4.38
CA GLY A 25 12.01 1.41 4.45
C GLY A 25 11.05 1.75 5.59
N TYR A 26 10.68 0.79 6.45
CA TYR A 26 9.99 1.06 7.72
C TYR A 26 10.98 1.26 8.88
N PRO A 27 10.77 2.23 9.78
CA PRO A 27 9.87 3.37 9.65
C PRO A 27 10.47 4.42 8.70
N THR A 28 9.68 4.96 7.78
CA THR A 28 10.13 6.11 6.99
C THR A 28 9.98 7.37 7.84
N GLU A 29 11.04 8.14 8.03
CA GLU A 29 10.90 9.51 8.52
C GLU A 29 10.09 10.30 7.48
N LEU A 30 8.87 10.72 7.87
CA LEU A 30 7.91 11.43 7.01
C LEU A 30 8.48 12.73 6.39
N ILE A 31 9.62 13.19 6.89
CA ILE A 31 10.37 14.35 6.40
C ILE A 31 11.81 13.91 6.14
N THR A 32 12.04 13.26 5.00
CA THR A 32 13.40 12.99 4.50
C THR A 32 13.75 14.03 3.44
N THR A 33 14.91 14.68 3.59
CA THR A 33 15.47 15.66 2.64
C THR A 33 16.09 15.03 1.39
N GLU A 34 16.13 13.70 1.31
CA GLU A 34 16.56 12.99 0.11
C GLU A 34 15.44 12.97 -0.94
N GLU A 35 15.76 13.44 -2.14
CA GLU A 35 14.88 13.42 -3.31
C GLU A 35 14.52 11.96 -3.61
N SER A 36 13.27 11.56 -3.32
CA SER A 36 12.85 10.18 -3.62
C SER A 36 12.77 10.00 -5.13
N ALA A 37 13.12 8.80 -5.61
CA ALA A 37 12.89 8.43 -6.99
C ALA A 37 11.40 8.61 -7.31
N ASN A 38 11.09 9.51 -8.24
CA ASN A 38 9.72 9.80 -8.62
C ASN A 38 9.21 8.63 -9.48
N LEU A 39 8.49 7.68 -8.85
CA LEU A 39 8.00 6.47 -9.53
C LEU A 39 7.19 6.81 -10.78
N LEU A 40 6.36 7.86 -10.71
CA LEU A 40 5.56 8.31 -11.85
C LEU A 40 6.46 8.73 -13.02
N LYS A 41 7.53 9.49 -12.75
CA LYS A 41 8.50 9.91 -13.76
C LYS A 41 9.22 8.72 -14.37
N GLU A 42 9.63 7.73 -13.57
CA GLU A 42 10.30 6.54 -14.09
C GLU A 42 9.37 5.70 -14.97
N MET A 43 8.11 5.52 -14.55
CA MET A 43 7.10 4.84 -15.37
C MET A 43 6.80 5.60 -16.67
N GLN A 44 6.74 6.93 -16.63
CA GLN A 44 6.56 7.76 -17.84
C GLN A 44 7.73 7.60 -18.82
N VAL A 45 8.97 7.53 -18.33
CA VAL A 45 10.15 7.27 -19.17
C VAL A 45 10.05 5.92 -19.86
N ALA A 46 9.58 4.87 -19.17
CA ALA A 46 9.42 3.56 -19.78
C ALA A 46 8.23 3.47 -20.74
N LEU A 47 7.19 4.29 -20.55
CA LEU A 47 6.06 4.35 -21.48
C LEU A 47 6.39 5.13 -22.78
N ASP A 48 7.43 5.97 -22.79
CA ASP A 48 7.85 6.75 -23.96
C ASP A 48 8.00 5.85 -25.20
N PRO A 49 7.35 6.17 -26.34
CA PRO A 49 7.49 5.46 -27.60
C PRO A 49 8.95 5.24 -28.05
N LYS A 50 9.87 6.13 -27.63
CA LYS A 50 11.30 6.04 -27.97
C LYS A 50 12.04 4.94 -27.18
N ASN A 51 11.45 4.44 -26.09
CA ASN A 51 12.07 3.48 -25.19
C ASN A 51 11.36 2.12 -25.32
N THR A 52 11.62 1.41 -26.41
CA THR A 52 10.94 0.14 -26.74
C THR A 52 11.26 -1.02 -25.79
N ASP A 53 12.42 -1.00 -25.12
CA ASP A 53 12.89 -2.08 -24.23
C ASP A 53 13.11 -1.63 -22.78
N ALA A 54 12.60 -0.46 -22.40
CA ALA A 54 12.80 0.06 -21.05
C ALA A 54 12.10 -0.82 -20.01
N LYS A 55 12.89 -1.32 -19.08
CA LYS A 55 12.42 -1.98 -17.85
C LYS A 55 12.74 -1.06 -16.68
N VAL A 56 11.74 -0.82 -15.85
CA VAL A 56 11.90 -0.03 -14.62
C VAL A 56 11.81 -1.01 -13.47
N THR A 57 12.89 -1.12 -12.71
CA THR A 57 12.95 -1.93 -11.50
C THR A 57 13.04 -0.99 -10.32
N LEU A 58 12.08 -1.11 -9.41
CA LEU A 58 11.99 -0.29 -8.20
C LEU A 58 12.04 -1.21 -6.98
N THR A 59 12.89 -0.87 -6.02
CA THR A 59 12.99 -1.60 -4.76
C THR A 59 11.82 -1.25 -3.84
N GLU A 60 11.51 -2.15 -2.91
CA GLU A 60 10.50 -1.94 -1.87
C GLU A 60 10.75 -0.64 -1.09
N GLU A 61 12.00 -0.37 -0.74
CA GLU A 61 12.38 0.85 -0.04
C GLU A 61 12.06 2.12 -0.87
N GLN A 62 12.37 2.11 -2.17
CA GLN A 62 12.07 3.24 -3.06
C GLN A 62 10.56 3.46 -3.19
N VAL A 63 9.79 2.37 -3.33
CA VAL A 63 8.33 2.42 -3.40
C VAL A 63 7.76 3.01 -2.11
N ASN A 64 8.21 2.53 -0.96
CA ASN A 64 7.73 2.96 0.35
C ASN A 64 8.06 4.43 0.61
N ARG A 65 9.27 4.87 0.27
CA ARG A 65 9.67 6.27 0.40
C ARG A 65 8.79 7.19 -0.45
N TYR A 66 8.57 6.84 -1.72
CA TYR A 66 7.72 7.61 -2.62
C TYR A 66 6.27 7.69 -2.13
N LEU A 67 5.69 6.53 -1.74
CA LEU A 67 4.30 6.47 -1.27
C LEU A 67 4.09 7.36 -0.05
N ASN A 68 5.02 7.33 0.92
CA ASN A 68 4.92 8.17 2.11
C ASN A 68 5.00 9.66 1.78
N GLN A 69 5.91 10.08 0.90
CA GLN A 69 6.00 11.48 0.46
C GLN A 69 4.74 11.93 -0.30
N ARG A 70 4.23 11.09 -1.21
CA ARG A 70 3.05 11.40 -2.02
C ARG A 70 1.77 11.51 -1.18
N ILE A 71 1.56 10.58 -0.26
CA ILE A 71 0.32 10.46 0.53
C ILE A 71 0.32 11.40 1.73
N ALA A 72 1.48 11.69 2.34
CA ALA A 72 1.56 12.66 3.43
C ALA A 72 1.09 14.06 3.00
N GLY A 73 1.33 14.44 1.74
CA GLY A 73 0.89 15.71 1.17
C GLY A 73 -0.63 15.90 1.05
N ASP A 74 -1.44 14.82 1.13
CA ASP A 74 -2.88 14.85 0.87
C ASP A 74 -3.77 14.62 2.12
N GLN A 75 -3.19 14.65 3.33
CA GLN A 75 -3.87 14.31 4.60
C GLN A 75 -4.84 15.39 5.14
N GLY A 76 -5.44 16.21 4.27
CA GLY A 76 -6.42 17.22 4.67
C GLY A 76 -7.82 16.63 4.93
N GLY A 77 -8.41 16.88 6.11
CA GLY A 77 -9.80 16.51 6.36
C GLY A 77 -10.33 16.82 7.78
N PRO A 78 -11.67 16.84 7.96
CA PRO A 78 -12.32 17.26 9.22
C PRO A 78 -12.05 16.33 10.42
N LEU A 79 -11.51 15.13 10.18
CA LEU A 79 -11.11 14.18 11.24
C LEU A 79 -9.60 14.17 11.51
N GLY A 80 -8.81 15.07 10.91
CA GLY A 80 -7.34 15.10 11.04
C GLY A 80 -6.83 15.31 12.47
N ALA A 81 -7.65 15.89 13.36
CA ALA A 81 -7.31 16.02 14.78
C ALA A 81 -7.36 14.67 15.53
N LEU A 82 -8.21 13.74 15.09
CA LEU A 82 -8.42 12.43 15.71
C LEU A 82 -7.62 11.33 15.02
N VAL A 83 -7.40 11.45 13.71
CA VAL A 83 -6.68 10.45 12.90
C VAL A 83 -5.37 11.04 12.41
N LYS A 84 -4.26 10.60 12.99
CA LYS A 84 -2.92 10.97 12.56
C LYS A 84 -2.36 9.91 11.61
N TYR A 85 -1.94 10.32 10.43
CA TYR A 85 -1.20 9.44 9.53
C TYR A 85 0.20 9.17 10.06
N ARG A 86 0.64 7.93 9.91
CA ARG A 86 1.99 7.50 10.27
C ARG A 86 2.78 6.98 9.07
N GLY A 87 2.09 6.40 8.09
CA GLY A 87 2.70 6.01 6.83
C GLY A 87 1.88 5.03 6.03
N VAL A 88 2.31 4.77 4.80
CA VAL A 88 1.87 3.66 3.96
C VAL A 88 3.10 2.90 3.50
N TYR A 89 3.02 1.58 3.61
CA TYR A 89 4.12 0.69 3.28
C TYR A 89 3.59 -0.43 2.38
N ALA A 90 4.29 -0.70 1.29
CA ALA A 90 4.12 -1.85 0.44
C ALA A 90 5.14 -2.91 0.86
N ASP A 91 4.64 -4.13 1.01
CA ASP A 91 5.41 -5.36 1.23
C ASP A 91 5.32 -6.16 -0.08
N LEU A 92 6.44 -6.21 -0.79
CA LEU A 92 6.58 -6.76 -2.13
C LEU A 92 7.03 -8.22 -2.02
N GLU A 93 6.08 -9.13 -2.22
CA GLU A 93 6.35 -10.56 -2.26
C GLU A 93 6.15 -11.11 -3.69
N PRO A 94 6.79 -12.25 -4.03
CA PRO A 94 6.57 -12.90 -5.32
C PRO A 94 5.08 -13.13 -5.62
N GLY A 95 4.58 -12.44 -6.64
CA GLY A 95 3.19 -12.56 -7.13
C GLY A 95 2.12 -11.75 -6.39
N PHE A 96 2.46 -10.98 -5.34
CA PHE A 96 1.51 -10.09 -4.68
C PHE A 96 2.17 -8.89 -4.01
N VAL A 97 1.38 -7.87 -3.72
CA VAL A 97 1.79 -6.76 -2.83
C VAL A 97 0.80 -6.66 -1.69
N GLU A 98 1.30 -6.56 -0.46
CA GLU A 98 0.46 -6.22 0.70
C GLU A 98 0.71 -4.76 1.09
N LEU A 99 -0.32 -3.93 0.94
CA LEU A 99 -0.26 -2.53 1.31
C LEU A 99 -0.72 -2.36 2.76
N TYR A 100 0.13 -1.80 3.59
CA TYR A 100 -0.11 -1.43 4.97
C TYR A 100 -0.36 0.06 5.08
N LEU A 101 -1.46 0.43 5.70
CA LEU A 101 -1.78 1.81 6.06
C LEU A 101 -1.69 1.93 7.58
N VAL A 102 -0.71 2.71 8.03
CA VAL A 102 -0.41 2.92 9.45
C VAL A 102 -0.93 4.29 9.85
N ARG A 103 -1.79 4.30 10.86
CA ARG A 103 -2.41 5.50 11.42
C ARG A 103 -2.40 5.42 12.94
N SER A 104 -2.69 6.55 13.56
CA SER A 104 -3.08 6.62 14.95
C SER A 104 -4.46 7.24 15.06
N VAL A 105 -5.36 6.59 15.80
CA VAL A 105 -6.72 7.07 16.04
C VAL A 105 -6.84 7.35 17.53
N ALA A 106 -7.12 8.60 17.89
CA ALA A 106 -7.16 9.08 19.29
C ALA A 106 -5.90 8.69 20.11
N GLY A 107 -4.73 8.71 19.47
CA GLY A 107 -3.45 8.37 20.11
C GLY A 107 -3.11 6.88 20.14
N LEU A 108 -4.05 5.99 19.78
CA LEU A 108 -3.81 4.55 19.71
C LEU A 108 -3.31 4.15 18.31
N PRO A 109 -2.39 3.17 18.19
CA PRO A 109 -1.95 2.68 16.89
C PRO A 109 -3.07 1.93 16.19
N PHE A 110 -3.20 2.14 14.88
CA PHE A 110 -4.20 1.51 14.04
C PHE A 110 -3.60 1.20 12.68
N THR A 111 -3.43 -0.09 12.40
CA THR A 111 -2.89 -0.57 11.12
C THR A 111 -3.96 -1.33 10.37
N VAL A 112 -4.11 -1.05 9.09
CA VAL A 112 -4.91 -1.88 8.17
C VAL A 112 -4.05 -2.32 7.01
N SER A 113 -4.23 -3.55 6.55
CA SER A 113 -3.53 -4.04 5.35
C SER A 113 -4.50 -4.49 4.28
N CYS A 114 -4.12 -4.36 3.02
CA CYS A 114 -4.84 -4.88 1.86
C CYS A 114 -3.86 -5.64 0.97
N ARG A 115 -4.13 -6.92 0.74
CA ARG A 115 -3.34 -7.73 -0.18
C ARG A 115 -3.90 -7.60 -1.59
N LEU A 116 -3.07 -7.18 -2.52
CA LEU A 116 -3.38 -7.10 -3.94
C LEU A 116 -2.63 -8.19 -4.69
N THR A 117 -3.40 -8.92 -5.51
CA THR A 117 -2.89 -9.97 -6.39
C THR A 117 -3.21 -9.60 -7.82
N GLN A 118 -2.26 -9.84 -8.72
CA GLN A 118 -2.47 -9.67 -10.14
C GLN A 118 -3.06 -10.96 -10.71
N LYS A 119 -4.22 -10.88 -11.37
CA LYS A 119 -4.82 -12.03 -12.05
C LYS A 119 -5.00 -11.70 -13.53
N LYS A 120 -4.39 -12.52 -14.40
CA LYS A 120 -4.67 -12.48 -15.84
C LYS A 120 -6.08 -13.02 -16.08
N SER A 121 -6.94 -12.22 -16.70
CA SER A 121 -8.30 -12.59 -17.06
C SER A 121 -8.52 -12.27 -18.54
N GLY A 122 -8.30 -13.27 -19.40
CA GLY A 122 -8.29 -13.06 -20.86
C GLY A 122 -7.16 -12.13 -21.27
N TYR A 123 -7.49 -11.07 -22.03
CA TYR A 123 -6.54 -10.05 -22.50
C TYR A 123 -6.26 -8.93 -21.49
N ALA A 124 -6.91 -8.96 -20.32
CA ALA A 124 -6.78 -7.90 -19.32
C ALA A 124 -6.07 -8.39 -18.05
N THR A 125 -5.16 -7.57 -17.54
CA THR A 125 -4.62 -7.68 -16.19
C THR A 125 -5.64 -7.11 -15.21
N VAL A 126 -6.17 -7.94 -14.31
CA VAL A 126 -7.13 -7.52 -13.29
C VAL A 126 -6.49 -7.62 -11.91
N TRP A 127 -6.48 -6.50 -11.20
CA TRP A 127 -6.05 -6.41 -9.82
C TRP A 127 -7.19 -6.84 -8.88
N ARG A 128 -6.95 -7.83 -8.01
CA ARG A 128 -7.95 -8.29 -7.03
C ARG A 128 -7.40 -8.19 -5.62
N ALA A 129 -8.22 -7.62 -4.73
CA ALA A 129 -8.00 -7.67 -3.30
C ALA A 129 -8.22 -9.12 -2.80
N GLY A 130 -7.17 -9.74 -2.28
CA GLY A 130 -7.17 -11.11 -1.74
C GLY A 130 -7.66 -11.20 -0.29
N GLY A 131 -7.91 -10.05 0.35
CA GLY A 131 -8.16 -9.93 1.79
C GLY A 131 -7.20 -8.91 2.40
N GLY A 132 -7.09 -8.92 3.72
CA GLY A 132 -6.21 -7.98 4.42
C GLY A 132 -6.27 -8.16 5.93
N SER A 133 -5.91 -7.13 6.69
CA SER A 133 -5.95 -7.18 8.14
C SER A 133 -6.37 -5.85 8.78
N ILE A 134 -6.88 -5.93 10.01
CA ILE A 134 -6.95 -4.80 10.95
C ILE A 134 -6.18 -5.20 12.20
N GLY A 135 -5.16 -4.43 12.56
CA GLY A 135 -4.21 -4.80 13.61
C GLY A 135 -3.63 -6.19 13.32
N ARG A 136 -3.84 -7.12 14.26
CA ARG A 136 -3.40 -8.51 14.14
C ARG A 136 -4.47 -9.47 13.57
N ILE A 137 -5.67 -8.98 13.27
CA ILE A 137 -6.77 -9.81 12.78
C ILE A 137 -6.73 -9.88 11.26
N ARG A 138 -6.54 -11.08 10.69
CA ARG A 138 -6.70 -11.30 9.25
C ARG A 138 -8.17 -11.41 8.87
N MET A 139 -8.52 -10.74 7.79
CA MET A 139 -9.87 -10.72 7.23
C MET A 139 -9.86 -11.31 5.82
N GLY A 140 -10.83 -12.18 5.56
CA GLY A 140 -11.10 -12.66 4.21
C GLY A 140 -11.73 -11.58 3.34
N SER A 141 -11.70 -11.76 2.02
CA SER A 141 -12.17 -10.79 1.03
C SER A 141 -13.63 -10.30 1.23
N LYS A 142 -14.51 -11.12 1.82
CA LYS A 142 -15.93 -10.77 2.07
C LYS A 142 -16.14 -9.83 3.27
N GLN A 143 -15.28 -9.89 4.29
CA GLN A 143 -15.40 -9.09 5.52
C GLN A 143 -14.65 -7.75 5.42
N PHE A 144 -13.93 -7.54 4.31
CA PHE A 144 -12.95 -6.47 4.14
C PHE A 144 -13.55 -5.14 3.63
N LYS A 145 -14.85 -5.08 3.32
CA LYS A 145 -15.49 -3.95 2.59
C LYS A 145 -15.24 -2.55 3.20
N PRO A 146 -15.36 -2.32 4.52
CA PRO A 146 -15.11 -0.99 5.10
C PRO A 146 -13.64 -0.54 5.01
N ILE A 147 -12.71 -1.50 4.96
CA ILE A 147 -11.27 -1.22 4.84
C ILE A 147 -10.94 -0.84 3.39
N ILE A 148 -11.62 -1.45 2.42
CA ILE A 148 -11.48 -1.09 0.99
C ILE A 148 -11.71 0.41 0.80
N ASP A 149 -12.68 1.02 1.48
CA ASP A 149 -12.95 2.46 1.36
C ASP A 149 -11.75 3.34 1.79
N ALA A 150 -10.97 2.89 2.78
CA ALA A 150 -9.74 3.58 3.18
C ALA A 150 -8.66 3.50 2.09
N PHE A 151 -8.54 2.36 1.42
CA PHE A 151 -7.63 2.16 0.30
C PHE A 151 -8.12 2.81 -1.00
N LEU A 152 -9.43 3.01 -1.18
CA LEU A 152 -9.99 3.74 -2.32
C LEU A 152 -9.53 5.19 -2.34
N ARG A 153 -9.39 5.83 -1.17
CA ARG A 153 -8.80 7.17 -1.10
C ARG A 153 -7.35 7.18 -1.53
N LEU A 154 -6.54 6.21 -1.07
CA LEU A 154 -5.15 6.07 -1.52
C LEU A 154 -5.06 5.90 -3.03
N ARG A 155 -5.98 5.13 -3.62
CA ARG A 155 -6.08 4.98 -5.07
C ARG A 155 -6.38 6.30 -5.79
N VAL A 156 -7.18 7.18 -5.19
CA VAL A 156 -7.46 8.51 -5.76
C VAL A 156 -6.21 9.40 -5.71
N VAL A 157 -5.47 9.39 -4.60
CA VAL A 157 -4.22 10.16 -4.46
C VAL A 157 -3.16 9.68 -5.44
N CYS A 158 -3.05 8.37 -5.61
CA CYS A 158 -2.10 7.74 -6.53
C CYS A 158 -2.73 7.48 -7.92
N GLY A 159 -3.65 8.33 -8.36
CA GLY A 159 -4.41 8.12 -9.60
C GLY A 159 -3.53 8.04 -10.84
N ASP A 160 -2.59 8.97 -10.97
CA ASP A 160 -1.66 9.06 -12.10
C ASP A 160 -0.74 7.83 -12.16
N GLU A 161 -0.25 7.38 -11.00
CA GLU A 161 0.55 6.17 -10.86
C GLU A 161 -0.26 4.93 -11.24
N MET A 162 -1.51 4.83 -10.79
CA MET A 162 -2.40 3.73 -11.13
C MET A 162 -2.72 3.67 -12.63
N ASP A 163 -2.79 4.81 -13.30
CA ASP A 163 -3.00 4.86 -14.75
C ASP A 163 -1.72 4.50 -15.52
N ALA A 164 -0.55 4.95 -15.05
CA ALA A 164 0.74 4.51 -15.59
C ALA A 164 0.92 2.99 -15.45
N ILE A 165 0.61 2.41 -14.28
CA ILE A 165 0.68 0.96 -14.03
C ILE A 165 -0.26 0.19 -14.96
N LYS A 166 -1.46 0.71 -15.25
CA LYS A 166 -2.39 0.07 -16.20
C LYS A 166 -1.93 0.16 -17.65
N ALA A 167 -1.18 1.20 -18.00
CA ALA A 167 -0.59 1.35 -19.32
C ALA A 167 0.61 0.42 -19.54
N MET A 168 1.23 -0.07 -18.47
CA MET A 168 2.27 -1.10 -18.55
C MET A 168 1.67 -2.44 -18.98
N ARG A 169 2.34 -3.11 -19.92
CA ARG A 169 1.92 -4.43 -20.41
C ARG A 169 2.23 -5.52 -19.40
N GLU A 170 3.35 -5.36 -18.70
CA GLU A 170 3.81 -6.30 -17.71
C GLU A 170 4.23 -5.60 -16.41
N VAL A 171 3.71 -6.15 -15.32
CA VAL A 171 4.06 -5.78 -13.95
C VAL A 171 4.39 -7.09 -13.25
N GLN A 172 5.56 -7.17 -12.62
CA GLN A 172 6.00 -8.36 -11.89
C GLN A 172 6.42 -7.95 -10.48
N PHE A 173 5.86 -8.63 -9.48
CA PHE A 173 6.34 -8.54 -8.10
C PHE A 173 7.36 -9.64 -7.87
N GLY A 174 8.56 -9.23 -7.51
CA GLY A 174 9.63 -10.09 -7.04
C GLY A 174 9.86 -9.89 -5.54
N ASP A 175 10.88 -10.55 -5.03
CA ASP A 175 11.35 -10.40 -3.67
C ASP A 175 11.90 -8.96 -3.48
N ASP A 176 11.23 -8.15 -2.67
CA ASP A 176 11.57 -6.75 -2.37
C ASP A 176 11.64 -5.80 -3.57
N GLN A 177 11.06 -6.17 -4.72
CA GLN A 177 11.13 -5.33 -5.91
C GLN A 177 9.92 -5.49 -6.82
N ILE A 178 9.64 -4.43 -7.58
CA ILE A 178 8.62 -4.42 -8.62
C ILE A 178 9.27 -4.05 -9.95
N VAL A 179 8.92 -4.80 -10.99
CA VAL A 179 9.42 -4.59 -12.35
C VAL A 179 8.27 -4.21 -13.25
N PHE A 180 8.43 -3.10 -13.96
CA PHE A 180 7.51 -2.62 -14.98
C PHE A 180 8.13 -2.77 -16.37
N ALA A 181 7.36 -3.28 -17.32
CA ALA A 181 7.76 -3.42 -18.72
C ALA A 181 6.60 -3.13 -19.68
N LYS A 182 6.97 -2.66 -20.87
CA LYS A 182 6.09 -2.25 -21.97
C LYS A 182 5.61 -3.42 -22.84
#